data_AF-R8BHF0-F1
#
_entry.id   AF-R8BHF0-F1
#
_cell.length_a   1.000
_cell.length_b   1.000
_cell.length_c   1.000
_cell.angle_alpha   90.00
_cell.angle_beta   90.00
_cell.angle_gamma   90.00
#
_symmetry.space_group_name_H-M   'P 1'
#
loop_
_entity.id
_entity.type
_entity.pdbx_description
1 polymer ?
#
loop_
_entity_poly.entity_id
_entity_poly.type
_entity_poly.pdbx_seq_one_letter_code
_entity_poly.pdbx_strand_id
1 'polypeptide(L)'
;MLAFGVLFPLGMVLGIIKNRWHVPLQVAASIIALLGYALGHMHGGREFLPTNVHSRFADILYLVMFAQIILGVYLKLHLEKGIHGRIRPVIRLLHGINGKAFPLLSWVQMLFGGITTLGFCQGDHLGQCLAHFIMGSAFIAYGVLLTILLLVGQLWLKRTGRSQEFFDSVVIAAWGCVNTFTEHRWGTAWVKNDWQHTTMGIIWWCAGLAGIWLSRTRDGRPQRNFIPGFVILLTGWAMSAHPQDLMISAMTHKIFGYTLMAAGLTRIIEIAFILKDKNGISEDGTETHSFQYIPVFLLYASGFLFMGATEEQMALVAGSGIDAVAYVLIIYSLAFLLFLFVNMLISVYDRNANAELLAKKSGGNRPRLNGHAVADERQVRDAEEFELDGLMTDDEDEEHAARRKLLRDDLGEEEMGLMSPSTVGRNSDRVAP
;
A
#
# COMPACT_ATOMS: atom_id res chain seq x y z
N MET A 1 1.59 20.30 0.92
CA MET A 1 0.78 19.17 0.44
C MET A 1 1.08 18.79 -1.02
N LEU A 2 1.06 19.71 -2.00
CA LEU A 2 1.30 19.35 -3.41
C LEU A 2 2.62 18.59 -3.66
N ALA A 3 3.76 19.12 -3.21
CA ALA A 3 5.06 18.47 -3.41
C ALA A 3 5.15 17.10 -2.72
N PHE A 4 5.06 17.08 -1.38
CA PHE A 4 5.20 15.86 -0.55
C PHE A 4 4.04 14.86 -0.69
N GLY A 5 2.81 15.33 -0.85
CA GLY A 5 1.63 14.47 -0.94
C GLY A 5 1.33 13.93 -2.33
N VAL A 6 1.77 14.61 -3.41
CA VAL A 6 1.39 14.24 -4.79
C VAL A 6 2.61 14.01 -5.67
N LEU A 7 3.47 15.01 -5.82
CA LEU A 7 4.55 14.97 -6.81
C LEU A 7 5.69 14.00 -6.43
N PHE A 8 6.10 13.97 -5.16
CA PHE A 8 7.13 13.05 -4.69
C PHE A 8 6.70 11.58 -4.80
N PRO A 9 5.48 11.17 -4.37
CA PRO A 9 4.99 9.81 -4.59
C PRO A 9 4.88 9.44 -6.07
N LEU A 10 4.36 10.33 -6.92
CA LEU A 10 4.31 10.08 -8.37
C LEU A 10 5.72 9.95 -8.96
N GLY A 11 6.64 10.84 -8.60
CA GLY A 11 8.04 10.78 -8.99
C GLY A 11 8.72 9.51 -8.52
N MET A 12 8.40 9.02 -7.33
CA MET A 12 8.90 7.74 -6.81
C MET A 12 8.42 6.58 -7.70
N VAL A 13 7.13 6.53 -8.04
CA VAL A 13 6.58 5.50 -8.95
C VAL A 13 7.27 5.57 -10.32
N LEU A 14 7.40 6.76 -10.90
CA LEU A 14 8.14 6.98 -12.15
C LEU A 14 9.59 6.51 -12.06
N GLY A 15 10.22 6.65 -10.88
CA GLY A 15 11.57 6.15 -10.62
C GLY A 15 11.64 4.63 -10.63
N ILE A 16 10.67 3.95 -10.01
CA ILE A 16 10.58 2.48 -10.02
C ILE A 16 10.46 1.95 -11.45
N ILE A 17 9.59 2.55 -12.27
CA ILE A 17 9.41 2.14 -13.68
C ILE A 17 10.46 2.74 -14.62
N LYS A 18 11.51 3.38 -14.09
CA LYS A 18 12.59 4.02 -14.85
C LYS A 18 12.12 5.00 -15.93
N ASN A 19 11.04 5.73 -15.69
CA ASN A 19 10.49 6.67 -16.66
C ASN A 19 11.33 7.95 -16.72
N ARG A 20 11.61 8.47 -17.93
CA ARG A 20 12.37 9.71 -18.16
C ARG A 20 11.83 10.94 -17.41
N TRP A 21 10.54 10.96 -17.09
CA TRP A 21 9.89 12.03 -16.33
C TRP A 21 10.21 12.00 -14.83
N HIS A 22 10.84 10.94 -14.32
CA HIS A 22 11.28 10.85 -12.92
C HIS A 22 12.10 12.08 -12.51
N VAL A 23 13.23 12.34 -13.17
CA VAL A 23 14.15 13.41 -12.78
C VAL A 23 13.50 14.80 -12.92
N PRO A 24 12.87 15.17 -14.05
CA PRO A 24 12.21 16.48 -14.18
C PRO A 24 11.13 16.70 -13.11
N LEU A 25 10.29 15.69 -12.83
CA LEU A 25 9.24 15.79 -11.82
C LEU A 25 9.81 15.96 -10.42
N GLN A 26 10.86 15.20 -10.07
CA GLN A 26 11.55 15.30 -8.78
C GLN A 26 12.21 16.66 -8.57
N VAL A 27 12.81 17.23 -9.62
CA VAL A 27 13.40 18.58 -9.59
C VAL A 27 12.29 19.62 -9.36
N ALA A 28 11.19 19.55 -10.12
CA ALA A 28 10.05 20.46 -9.95
C ALA A 28 9.45 20.36 -8.54
N ALA A 29 9.26 19.13 -8.04
CA ALA A 29 8.75 18.88 -6.68
C ALA A 29 9.69 19.47 -5.61
N SER A 30 11.00 19.32 -5.78
CA SER A 30 12.01 19.85 -4.87
C SER A 30 12.02 21.37 -4.86
N ILE A 31 11.90 22.03 -6.02
CA ILE A 31 11.79 23.50 -6.10
C ILE A 31 10.54 23.97 -5.36
N ILE A 32 9.39 23.35 -5.60
CA ILE A 32 8.13 23.69 -4.91
C ILE A 32 8.27 23.49 -3.40
N ALA A 33 8.90 22.40 -2.96
CA ALA A 33 9.15 22.13 -1.55
C ALA A 33 10.04 23.21 -0.90
N LEU A 34 11.16 23.55 -1.52
CA LEU A 34 12.08 24.59 -1.03
C LEU A 34 11.42 25.97 -0.98
N LEU A 35 10.60 26.32 -1.97
CA LEU A 35 9.80 27.55 -1.93
C LEU A 35 8.82 27.54 -0.75
N GLY A 36 8.13 26.42 -0.52
CA GLY A 36 7.25 26.25 0.63
C GLY A 36 7.99 26.39 1.97
N TYR A 37 9.19 25.79 2.08
CA TYR A 37 10.04 25.93 3.26
C TYR A 37 10.45 27.37 3.53
N ALA A 38 10.91 28.07 2.49
CA ALA A 38 11.33 29.46 2.56
C ALA A 38 10.17 30.36 2.99
N LEU A 39 9.01 30.23 2.35
CA LEU A 39 7.80 31.01 2.69
C LEU A 39 7.36 30.77 4.15
N GLY A 40 7.40 29.52 4.62
CA GLY A 40 7.08 29.19 6.01
C GLY A 40 8.02 29.85 7.02
N HIS A 41 9.33 29.90 6.73
CA HIS A 41 10.32 30.54 7.60
C HIS A 41 10.31 32.07 7.50
N MET A 42 9.97 32.63 6.33
CA MET A 42 9.86 34.08 6.13
C MET A 42 8.74 34.72 6.96
N HIS A 43 7.71 33.95 7.34
CA HIS A 43 6.70 34.41 8.29
C HIS A 43 7.22 34.46 9.74
N GLY A 44 8.43 33.96 10.01
CA GLY A 44 9.11 34.03 11.31
C GLY A 44 8.45 33.19 12.40
N GLY A 45 7.60 32.22 12.03
CA GLY A 45 6.84 31.42 12.99
C GLY A 45 5.88 32.23 13.86
N ARG A 46 5.54 33.47 13.48
CA ARG A 46 4.76 34.42 14.32
C ARG A 46 3.38 33.90 14.74
N GLU A 47 2.86 32.89 14.05
CA GLU A 47 1.53 32.32 14.27
C GLU A 47 1.57 30.98 15.04
N PHE A 48 2.73 30.33 15.17
CA PHE A 48 2.86 28.99 15.76
C PHE A 48 3.97 28.93 16.81
N LEU A 49 3.84 28.03 17.78
CA LEU A 49 4.89 27.79 18.77
C LEU A 49 6.21 27.43 18.07
N PRO A 50 7.35 28.05 18.42
CA PRO A 50 8.64 27.81 17.76
C PRO A 50 9.10 26.35 17.80
N THR A 51 8.67 25.60 18.82
CA THR A 51 9.04 24.19 19.05
C THR A 51 7.86 23.25 18.83
N ASN A 52 7.24 23.31 17.66
CA ASN A 52 6.16 22.38 17.29
C ASN A 52 6.69 21.11 16.57
N VAL A 53 5.90 20.04 16.61
CA VAL A 53 6.27 18.73 16.05
C VAL A 53 6.43 18.78 14.52
N HIS A 54 5.63 19.61 13.83
CA HIS A 54 5.72 19.78 12.38
C HIS A 54 7.05 20.39 11.94
N SER A 55 7.53 21.41 12.64
CA SER A 55 8.81 22.05 12.36
C SER A 55 9.98 21.12 12.66
N ARG A 56 9.94 20.41 13.80
CA ARG A 56 11.00 19.46 14.17
C ARG A 56 11.12 18.31 13.17
N PHE A 57 10.00 17.76 12.72
CA PHE A 57 10.01 16.70 11.73
C PHE A 57 10.32 17.22 10.31
N ALA A 58 9.96 18.48 10.01
CA ALA A 58 10.36 19.13 8.75
C ALA A 58 11.88 19.07 8.56
N ASP A 59 12.67 19.40 9.58
CA ASP A 59 14.13 19.39 9.48
C ASP A 59 14.66 18.00 9.08
N ILE A 60 14.11 16.94 9.67
CA ILE A 60 14.44 15.55 9.33
C ILE A 60 14.02 15.23 7.89
N LEU A 61 12.80 15.62 7.49
CA LEU A 61 12.28 15.40 6.15
C LEU A 61 13.13 16.11 5.08
N TYR A 62 13.52 17.36 5.33
CA TYR A 62 14.38 18.11 4.41
C TYR A 62 15.80 17.54 4.37
N LEU A 63 16.36 17.08 5.49
CA LEU A 63 17.64 16.37 5.48
C LEU A 63 17.59 15.12 4.60
N VAL A 64 16.53 14.32 4.74
CA VAL A 64 16.28 13.12 3.93
C VAL A 64 16.06 13.48 2.45
N MET A 65 15.37 14.58 2.16
CA MET A 65 15.20 15.13 0.80
C MET A 65 16.53 15.56 0.17
N PHE A 66 17.37 16.31 0.89
CA PHE A 66 18.68 16.71 0.39
C PHE A 66 19.59 15.51 0.17
N ALA A 67 19.57 14.53 1.08
CA ALA A 67 20.27 13.26 0.87
C ALA A 67 19.79 12.57 -0.42
N GLN A 68 18.47 12.50 -0.66
CA GLN A 68 17.92 11.92 -1.89
C GLN A 68 18.43 12.64 -3.15
N ILE A 69 18.45 13.97 -3.14
CA ILE A 69 18.93 14.79 -4.24
C ILE A 69 20.42 14.55 -4.48
N ILE A 70 21.26 14.57 -3.43
CA ILE A 70 22.71 14.35 -3.54
C ILE A 70 23.00 12.95 -4.11
N LEU A 71 22.34 11.92 -3.58
CA LEU A 71 22.49 10.55 -4.09
C LEU A 71 22.02 10.45 -5.55
N GLY A 72 20.91 11.09 -5.90
CA GLY A 72 20.39 11.13 -7.28
C GLY A 72 21.34 11.83 -8.26
N VAL A 73 21.91 12.98 -7.87
CA VAL A 73 22.91 13.70 -8.65
C VAL A 73 24.15 12.83 -8.84
N TYR A 74 24.67 12.22 -7.77
CA TYR A 74 25.81 11.30 -7.86
C TYR A 74 25.57 10.18 -8.87
N LEU A 75 24.40 9.54 -8.83
CA LEU A 75 24.05 8.46 -9.75
C LEU A 75 23.95 8.95 -11.21
N LYS A 76 23.48 10.18 -11.43
CA LYS A 76 23.36 10.79 -12.77
C LYS A 76 24.70 11.26 -13.35
N LEU A 77 25.75 11.40 -12.54
CA LEU A 77 27.10 11.75 -13.01
C LEU A 77 27.85 10.57 -13.67
N HIS A 78 27.28 9.36 -13.69
CA HIS A 78 27.86 8.16 -14.34
C HIS A 78 29.32 7.89 -13.94
N LEU A 79 29.65 8.09 -12.66
CA LEU A 79 30.96 7.78 -12.11
C LEU A 79 31.12 6.26 -11.91
N GLU A 80 31.59 5.56 -12.95
CA GLU A 80 31.61 4.08 -12.98
C GLU A 80 33.00 3.46 -12.79
N LYS A 81 34.06 4.27 -12.82
CA LYS A 81 35.45 3.78 -12.77
C LYS A 81 36.05 3.79 -11.36
N GLY A 82 36.96 2.85 -11.10
CA GLY A 82 37.75 2.79 -9.87
C GLY A 82 36.92 2.57 -8.62
N ILE A 83 37.15 3.36 -7.57
CA ILE A 83 36.45 3.28 -6.28
C ILE A 83 34.94 3.51 -6.46
N HIS A 84 34.55 4.38 -7.41
CA HIS A 84 33.14 4.71 -7.65
C HIS A 84 32.33 3.52 -8.17
N GLY A 85 32.93 2.65 -8.98
CA GLY A 85 32.29 1.40 -9.41
C GLY A 85 31.94 0.47 -8.26
N ARG A 86 32.75 0.45 -7.19
CA ARG A 86 32.51 -0.38 -5.99
C ARG A 86 31.46 0.19 -5.05
N ILE A 87 31.36 1.52 -4.95
CA ILE A 87 30.43 2.20 -4.03
C ILE A 87 29.05 2.44 -4.68
N ARG A 88 29.00 2.56 -6.02
CA ARG A 88 27.76 2.84 -6.75
C ARG A 88 26.60 1.89 -6.40
N PRO A 89 26.76 0.56 -6.28
CA PRO A 89 25.67 -0.33 -5.86
C PRO A 89 25.07 0.03 -4.50
N VAL A 90 25.91 0.40 -3.53
CA VAL A 90 25.46 0.84 -2.20
C VAL A 90 24.68 2.15 -2.30
N ILE A 91 25.17 3.11 -3.09
CA ILE A 91 24.48 4.39 -3.31
C ILE A 91 23.13 4.19 -3.99
N ARG A 92 23.04 3.26 -4.97
CA ARG A 92 21.76 2.89 -5.60
C ARG A 92 20.77 2.33 -4.58
N LEU A 93 21.22 1.41 -3.74
CA LEU A 93 20.40 0.84 -2.67
C LEU A 93 19.89 1.93 -1.70
N LEU A 94 20.78 2.80 -1.23
CA LEU A 94 20.42 3.90 -0.33
C LEU A 94 19.44 4.88 -0.99
N HIS A 95 19.66 5.25 -2.25
CA HIS A 95 18.75 6.12 -3.01
C HIS A 95 17.37 5.47 -3.20
N GLY A 96 17.34 4.16 -3.48
CA GLY A 96 16.11 3.39 -3.63
C GLY A 96 15.31 3.28 -2.33
N ILE A 97 15.95 2.89 -1.22
CA ILE A 97 15.31 2.79 0.09
C ILE A 97 14.78 4.15 0.54
N ASN A 98 15.62 5.17 0.46
CA ASN A 98 15.26 6.51 0.88
C ASN A 98 14.10 7.07 0.04
N GLY A 99 14.15 6.90 -1.28
CA GLY A 99 13.09 7.27 -2.22
C GLY A 99 11.75 6.59 -1.92
N LYS A 100 11.77 5.26 -1.67
CA LYS A 100 10.58 4.47 -1.34
C LYS A 100 10.00 4.80 0.05
N ALA A 101 10.76 5.43 0.94
CA ALA A 101 10.29 5.89 2.26
C ALA A 101 9.51 7.21 2.21
N PHE A 102 9.65 8.04 1.16
CA PHE A 102 9.02 9.36 1.09
C PHE A 102 7.51 9.39 1.28
N PRO A 103 6.69 8.46 0.73
CA PRO A 103 5.25 8.48 0.96
C PRO A 103 4.90 8.41 2.45
N LEU A 104 5.62 7.59 3.24
CA LEU A 104 5.42 7.47 4.68
C LEU A 104 5.88 8.72 5.42
N LEU A 105 7.07 9.23 5.12
CA LEU A 105 7.58 10.45 5.76
C LEU A 105 6.69 11.67 5.42
N SER A 106 6.22 11.74 4.19
CA SER A 106 5.31 12.80 3.73
C SER A 106 3.95 12.71 4.42
N TRP A 107 3.42 11.50 4.61
CA TRP A 107 2.20 11.27 5.38
C TRP A 107 2.35 11.81 6.81
N VAL A 108 3.42 11.40 7.52
CA VAL A 108 3.70 11.87 8.89
C VAL A 108 3.81 13.40 8.95
N GLN A 109 4.53 14.03 8.02
CA GLN A 109 4.67 15.48 8.00
C GLN A 109 3.34 16.21 7.77
N MET A 110 2.46 15.66 6.92
CA MET A 110 1.13 16.22 6.68
C MET A 110 0.25 16.11 7.93
N LEU A 111 0.30 14.98 8.65
CA LEU A 111 -0.41 14.82 9.93
C LEU A 111 0.08 15.81 10.97
N PHE A 112 1.40 15.92 11.15
CA PHE A 112 1.97 16.89 12.08
C PHE A 112 1.61 18.33 11.70
N GLY A 113 1.48 18.64 10.41
CA GLY A 113 0.99 19.92 9.94
C GLY A 113 -0.44 20.20 10.39
N GLY A 114 -1.35 19.22 10.22
CA GLY A 114 -2.73 19.32 10.71
C GLY A 114 -2.81 19.49 12.23
N ILE A 115 -2.08 18.66 12.97
CA ILE A 115 -2.01 18.72 14.45
C ILE A 115 -1.51 20.10 14.92
N THR A 116 -0.44 20.60 14.31
CA THR A 116 0.15 21.91 14.67
C THR A 116 -0.80 23.06 14.33
N THR A 117 -1.49 23.00 13.18
CA THR A 117 -2.40 24.07 12.74
C THR A 117 -3.62 24.17 13.64
N LEU A 118 -4.14 23.03 14.12
CA LEU A 118 -5.31 22.97 15.00
C LEU A 118 -4.96 23.08 16.49
N GLY A 119 -3.68 22.99 16.85
CA GLY A 119 -3.23 23.04 18.23
C GLY A 119 -3.56 21.79 19.05
N PHE A 120 -3.80 20.65 18.39
CA PHE A 120 -4.16 19.39 19.05
C PHE A 120 -2.95 18.67 19.66
N CYS A 121 -3.23 17.61 20.41
CA CYS A 121 -2.31 16.61 20.94
C CYS A 121 -1.33 17.17 21.97
N GLN A 122 -1.81 18.07 22.83
CA GLN A 122 -1.01 18.70 23.88
C GLN A 122 -1.44 18.21 25.27
N GLY A 123 -0.51 18.22 26.23
CA GLY A 123 -0.78 17.88 27.63
C GLY A 123 -1.39 16.48 27.80
N ASP A 124 -2.48 16.41 28.57
CA ASP A 124 -3.14 15.16 28.93
C ASP A 124 -3.82 14.45 27.74
N HIS A 125 -4.06 15.15 26.61
CA HIS A 125 -4.65 14.59 25.41
C HIS A 125 -3.65 13.83 24.51
N LEU A 126 -2.34 13.94 24.80
CA LEU A 126 -1.29 13.36 23.93
C LEU A 126 -1.45 11.85 23.74
N GLY A 127 -1.72 11.10 24.82
CA GLY A 127 -1.86 9.64 24.74
C GLY A 127 -3.04 9.21 23.86
N GLN A 128 -4.20 9.86 24.03
CA GLN A 128 -5.40 9.60 23.24
C GLN A 128 -5.17 9.95 21.77
N CYS A 129 -4.56 11.09 21.49
CA CYS A 129 -4.21 11.51 20.15
C CYS A 129 -3.24 10.51 19.46
N LEU A 130 -2.18 10.09 20.16
CA LEU A 130 -1.22 9.11 19.61
C LEU A 130 -1.93 7.80 19.22
N ALA A 131 -2.81 7.28 20.09
CA ALA A 131 -3.57 6.09 19.78
C ALA A 131 -4.40 6.24 18.49
N HIS A 132 -5.10 7.36 18.33
CA HIS A 132 -5.97 7.62 17.18
C HIS A 132 -5.17 7.81 15.88
N PHE A 133 -4.12 8.62 15.90
CA PHE A 133 -3.32 8.89 14.70
C PHE A 133 -2.47 7.68 14.28
N ILE A 134 -1.87 6.95 15.22
CA ILE A 134 -1.05 5.77 14.91
C ILE A 134 -1.92 4.63 14.39
N MET A 135 -2.98 4.24 15.12
CA MET A 135 -3.81 3.11 14.68
C MET A 135 -4.62 3.44 13.43
N GLY A 136 -5.13 4.67 13.32
CA GLY A 136 -5.87 5.07 12.12
C GLY A 136 -4.97 5.15 10.88
N SER A 137 -3.72 5.63 11.04
CA SER A 137 -2.72 5.53 9.97
C SER A 137 -2.36 4.07 9.63
N ALA A 138 -2.33 3.18 10.62
CA ALA A 138 -2.08 1.76 10.40
C ALA A 138 -3.20 1.08 9.58
N PHE A 139 -4.48 1.42 9.83
CA PHE A 139 -5.58 0.95 8.99
C PHE A 139 -5.49 1.46 7.55
N ILE A 140 -5.13 2.73 7.35
CA ILE A 140 -4.89 3.28 6.01
C ILE A 140 -3.72 2.55 5.33
N ALA A 141 -2.59 2.39 6.03
CA ALA A 141 -1.44 1.67 5.51
C ALA A 141 -1.78 0.22 5.15
N TYR A 142 -2.58 -0.46 5.97
CA TYR A 142 -3.07 -1.79 5.67
C TYR A 142 -3.95 -1.80 4.41
N GLY A 143 -4.89 -0.85 4.28
CA GLY A 143 -5.66 -0.64 3.05
C GLY A 143 -4.78 -0.41 1.82
N VAL A 144 -3.72 0.40 1.93
CA VAL A 144 -2.74 0.62 0.85
C VAL A 144 -2.04 -0.68 0.46
N LEU A 145 -1.52 -1.43 1.43
CA LEU A 145 -0.87 -2.71 1.19
C LEU A 145 -1.81 -3.72 0.52
N LEU A 146 -3.06 -3.80 0.97
CA LEU A 146 -4.06 -4.65 0.34
C LEU A 146 -4.40 -4.19 -1.09
N THR A 147 -4.41 -2.89 -1.35
CA THR A 147 -4.61 -2.34 -2.71
C THR A 147 -3.46 -2.76 -3.63
N ILE A 148 -2.22 -2.65 -3.16
CA ILE A 148 -1.02 -3.07 -3.91
C ILE A 148 -1.08 -4.58 -4.19
N LEU A 149 -1.38 -5.38 -3.17
CA LEU A 149 -1.50 -6.83 -3.32
C LEU A 149 -2.62 -7.22 -4.29
N LEU A 150 -3.78 -6.58 -4.21
CA LEU A 150 -4.92 -6.82 -5.08
C LEU A 150 -4.58 -6.54 -6.55
N LEU A 151 -3.93 -5.41 -6.84
CA LEU A 151 -3.73 -4.93 -8.21
C LEU A 151 -2.46 -5.45 -8.88
N VAL A 152 -1.35 -5.54 -8.15
CA VAL A 152 -0.03 -5.85 -8.74
C VAL A 152 0.81 -6.85 -7.94
N GLY A 153 0.44 -7.15 -6.70
CA GLY A 153 1.22 -8.03 -5.81
C GLY A 153 0.86 -9.52 -5.87
N GLN A 154 -0.13 -9.93 -6.67
CA GLN A 154 -0.58 -11.33 -6.75
C GLN A 154 0.53 -12.31 -7.16
N LEU A 155 1.36 -11.93 -8.15
CA LEU A 155 2.46 -12.78 -8.62
C LEU A 155 3.59 -12.87 -7.59
N TRP A 156 3.90 -11.74 -6.93
CA TRP A 156 4.85 -11.73 -5.81
C TRP A 156 4.38 -12.67 -4.71
N LEU A 157 3.10 -12.60 -4.32
CA LEU A 157 2.53 -13.44 -3.28
C LEU A 157 2.67 -14.93 -3.62
N LYS A 158 2.35 -15.33 -4.87
CA LYS A 158 2.52 -16.71 -5.34
C LYS A 158 3.96 -17.22 -5.18
N ARG A 159 4.96 -16.38 -5.46
CA ARG A 159 6.39 -16.75 -5.35
C ARG A 159 6.85 -16.95 -3.92
N THR A 160 6.27 -16.23 -2.96
CA THR A 160 6.64 -16.40 -1.54
C THR A 160 6.29 -17.77 -0.97
N GLY A 161 5.38 -18.51 -1.62
CA GLY A 161 4.84 -19.76 -1.07
C GLY A 161 4.12 -19.53 0.26
N ARG A 162 3.47 -18.36 0.43
CA ARG A 162 2.67 -17.99 1.60
C ARG A 162 1.35 -17.38 1.13
N SER A 163 0.28 -17.60 1.91
CA SER A 163 -0.99 -16.91 1.69
C SER A 163 -0.89 -15.49 2.22
N GLN A 164 -1.77 -14.61 1.74
CA GLN A 164 -1.83 -13.25 2.25
C GLN A 164 -2.09 -13.23 3.77
N GLU A 165 -3.02 -14.08 4.21
CA GLU A 165 -3.44 -14.13 5.60
C GLU A 165 -2.38 -14.70 6.52
N PHE A 166 -1.35 -15.38 6.00
CA PHE A 166 -0.16 -15.70 6.79
C PHE A 166 0.53 -14.41 7.25
N PHE A 167 0.79 -13.47 6.33
CA PHE A 167 1.45 -12.21 6.64
C PHE A 167 0.57 -11.34 7.55
N ASP A 168 -0.72 -11.23 7.22
CA ASP A 168 -1.68 -10.47 8.04
C ASP A 168 -1.74 -11.04 9.46
N SER A 169 -1.76 -12.36 9.60
CA SER A 169 -1.80 -13.03 10.91
C SER A 169 -0.50 -12.89 11.71
N VAL A 170 0.67 -12.81 11.05
CA VAL A 170 1.95 -12.50 11.71
C VAL A 170 1.93 -11.10 12.30
N VAL A 171 1.45 -10.10 11.54
CA VAL A 171 1.34 -8.72 12.02
C VAL A 171 0.34 -8.62 13.16
N ILE A 172 -0.84 -9.25 13.01
CA ILE A 172 -1.86 -9.33 14.07
C ILE A 172 -1.30 -9.99 15.34
N ALA A 173 -0.52 -11.07 15.20
CA ALA A 173 0.12 -11.75 16.31
C ALA A 173 1.13 -10.87 17.04
N ALA A 174 2.03 -10.24 16.29
CA ALA A 174 3.07 -9.39 16.84
C ALA A 174 2.48 -8.15 17.51
N TRP A 175 1.56 -7.45 16.83
CA TRP A 175 0.91 -6.25 17.37
C TRP A 175 0.06 -6.58 18.60
N GLY A 176 -0.74 -7.64 18.55
CA GLY A 176 -1.56 -8.06 19.69
C GLY A 176 -0.72 -8.40 20.91
N CYS A 177 0.46 -9.02 20.70
CA CYS A 177 1.39 -9.35 21.77
C CYS A 177 1.94 -8.07 22.41
N VAL A 178 2.47 -7.14 21.61
CA VAL A 178 2.96 -5.84 22.10
C VAL A 178 1.85 -5.12 22.86
N ASN A 179 0.67 -4.96 22.26
CA ASN A 179 -0.48 -4.27 22.85
C ASN A 179 -0.90 -4.87 24.20
N THR A 180 -0.91 -6.21 24.31
CA THR A 180 -1.24 -6.90 25.57
C THR A 180 -0.31 -6.50 26.71
N PHE A 181 0.98 -6.36 26.43
CA PHE A 181 2.00 -6.14 27.46
C PHE A 181 2.38 -4.66 27.64
N THR A 182 1.98 -3.76 26.75
CA THR A 182 2.31 -2.33 26.84
C THR A 182 1.16 -1.43 27.29
N GLU A 183 -0.09 -1.88 27.18
CA GLU A 183 -1.26 -1.04 27.43
C GLU A 183 -1.45 -0.73 28.92
N HIS A 184 -1.41 -1.76 29.77
CA HIS A 184 -1.45 -1.56 31.22
C HIS A 184 -0.05 -1.25 31.76
N ARG A 185 0.04 -0.20 32.58
CA ARG A 185 1.26 0.11 33.34
C ARG A 185 1.39 -0.88 34.48
N TRP A 186 2.14 -1.95 34.24
CA TRP A 186 2.40 -2.99 35.24
C TRP A 186 2.89 -2.39 36.55
N GLY A 187 2.17 -2.66 37.64
CA GLY A 187 2.44 -2.11 38.97
C GLY A 187 1.49 -0.99 39.40
N THR A 188 0.58 -0.53 38.53
CA THR A 188 -0.51 0.39 38.90
C THR A 188 -1.87 -0.32 39.00
N ALA A 189 -2.87 0.34 39.58
CA ALA A 189 -4.23 -0.20 39.61
C ALA A 189 -4.85 -0.24 38.20
N TRP A 190 -5.66 -1.26 37.93
CA TRP A 190 -6.39 -1.38 36.66
C TRP A 190 -7.48 -0.34 36.55
N VAL A 191 -7.53 0.37 35.43
CA VAL A 191 -8.58 1.34 35.12
C VAL A 191 -9.53 0.75 34.07
N LYS A 192 -10.74 1.32 33.94
CA LYS A 192 -11.80 0.80 33.04
C LYS A 192 -11.34 0.59 31.60
N ASN A 193 -10.49 1.48 31.07
CA ASN A 193 -10.01 1.42 29.69
C ASN A 193 -8.96 0.31 29.50
N ASP A 194 -8.12 0.05 30.51
CA ASP A 194 -7.08 -1.00 30.48
C ASP A 194 -7.66 -2.38 30.15
N TRP A 195 -8.83 -2.69 30.70
CA TRP A 195 -9.51 -3.96 30.46
C TRP A 195 -9.87 -4.16 28.98
N GLN A 196 -10.48 -3.15 28.36
CA GLN A 196 -10.92 -3.26 26.96
C GLN A 196 -9.71 -3.35 26.02
N HIS A 197 -8.71 -2.51 26.22
CA HIS A 197 -7.56 -2.44 25.32
C HIS A 197 -6.61 -3.65 25.51
N THR A 198 -6.35 -4.09 26.74
CA THR A 198 -5.51 -5.28 26.99
C THR A 198 -6.17 -6.54 26.46
N THR A 199 -7.47 -6.73 26.71
CA THR A 199 -8.19 -7.91 26.19
C THR A 199 -8.31 -7.90 24.66
N MET A 200 -8.38 -6.71 24.03
CA MET A 200 -8.26 -6.56 22.59
C MET A 200 -6.90 -7.02 22.07
N GLY A 201 -5.81 -6.69 22.77
CA GLY A 201 -4.47 -7.24 22.49
C GLY A 201 -4.46 -8.77 22.55
N ILE A 202 -5.06 -9.34 23.61
CA ILE A 202 -5.08 -10.79 23.84
C ILE A 202 -5.78 -11.54 22.69
N ILE A 203 -6.98 -11.10 22.31
CA ILE A 203 -7.69 -11.75 21.21
C ILE A 203 -6.94 -11.60 19.89
N TRP A 204 -6.28 -10.46 19.65
CA TRP A 204 -5.45 -10.27 18.46
C TRP A 204 -4.34 -11.30 18.38
N TRP A 205 -3.51 -11.46 19.42
CA TRP A 205 -2.38 -12.38 19.27
C TRP A 205 -2.77 -13.85 19.28
N CYS A 206 -3.77 -14.23 20.08
CA CYS A 206 -4.33 -15.59 20.07
C CYS A 206 -4.90 -15.94 18.69
N ALA A 207 -5.71 -15.05 18.11
CA ALA A 207 -6.26 -15.25 16.78
C ALA A 207 -5.15 -15.21 15.71
N GLY A 208 -4.18 -14.30 15.80
CA GLY A 208 -3.04 -14.25 14.90
C GLY A 208 -2.26 -15.58 14.85
N LEU A 209 -1.99 -16.20 16.00
CA LEU A 209 -1.36 -17.53 16.04
C LEU A 209 -2.22 -18.60 15.35
N ALA A 210 -3.54 -18.58 15.56
CA ALA A 210 -4.47 -19.49 14.88
C ALA A 210 -4.50 -19.24 13.36
N GLY A 211 -4.46 -17.98 12.92
CA GLY A 211 -4.41 -17.60 11.51
C GLY A 211 -3.12 -18.04 10.82
N ILE A 212 -1.97 -17.91 11.51
CA ILE A 212 -0.69 -18.46 11.05
C ILE A 212 -0.80 -19.98 10.85
N TRP A 213 -1.38 -20.68 11.81
CA TRP A 213 -1.55 -22.14 11.74
C TRP A 213 -2.45 -22.57 10.59
N LEU A 214 -3.59 -21.88 10.39
CA LEU A 214 -4.56 -22.16 9.32
C LEU A 214 -4.09 -21.69 7.93
N SER A 215 -2.95 -21.01 7.83
CA SER A 215 -2.41 -20.53 6.56
C SER A 215 -1.72 -21.60 5.72
N ARG A 216 -1.83 -22.88 6.13
CA ARG A 216 -1.25 -24.03 5.43
C ARG A 216 -2.22 -25.19 5.41
N THR A 217 -2.30 -25.86 4.27
CA THR A 217 -2.98 -27.15 4.12
C THR A 217 -2.17 -28.27 4.79
N ARG A 218 -2.78 -29.46 4.91
CA ARG A 218 -2.11 -30.65 5.48
C ARG A 218 -0.86 -31.08 4.71
N ASP A 219 -0.83 -30.86 3.40
CA ASP A 219 0.31 -31.11 2.51
C ASP A 219 1.31 -29.94 2.46
N GLY A 220 1.12 -28.89 3.28
CA GLY A 220 2.05 -27.77 3.43
C GLY A 220 1.90 -26.67 2.39
N ARG A 221 0.92 -26.74 1.49
CA ARG A 221 0.64 -25.68 0.51
C ARG A 221 0.03 -24.45 1.20
N PRO A 222 0.22 -23.24 0.64
CA PRO A 222 -0.38 -22.02 1.19
C PRO A 222 -1.91 -22.08 1.15
N GLN A 223 -2.56 -21.65 2.23
CA GLN A 223 -4.02 -21.63 2.33
C GLN A 223 -4.51 -20.26 2.81
N ARG A 224 -5.49 -19.69 2.11
CA ARG A 224 -6.23 -18.49 2.55
C ARG A 224 -7.14 -18.88 3.72
N ASN A 225 -7.38 -17.98 4.66
CA ASN A 225 -8.28 -18.25 5.78
C ASN A 225 -8.98 -16.98 6.28
N PHE A 226 -10.03 -17.13 7.07
CA PHE A 226 -10.90 -16.03 7.48
C PHE A 226 -10.39 -15.22 8.68
N ILE A 227 -9.33 -15.67 9.36
CA ILE A 227 -8.97 -15.19 10.70
C ILE A 227 -8.65 -13.69 10.73
N PRO A 228 -7.83 -13.12 9.82
CA PRO A 228 -7.58 -11.68 9.84
C PRO A 228 -8.86 -10.85 9.67
N GLY A 229 -9.74 -11.24 8.75
CA GLY A 229 -11.04 -10.58 8.57
C GLY A 229 -11.92 -10.66 9.82
N PHE A 230 -11.89 -11.79 10.52
CA PHE A 230 -12.66 -11.99 11.75
C PHE A 230 -12.15 -11.16 12.93
N VAL A 231 -10.83 -11.05 13.10
CA VAL A 231 -10.24 -10.18 14.13
C VAL A 231 -10.62 -8.72 13.91
N ILE A 232 -10.56 -8.26 12.65
CA ILE A 232 -11.00 -6.92 12.27
C ILE A 232 -12.50 -6.72 12.57
N LEU A 233 -13.34 -7.72 12.28
CA LEU A 233 -14.76 -7.68 12.59
C LEU A 233 -15.03 -7.56 14.09
N LEU A 234 -14.40 -8.38 14.91
CA LEU A 234 -14.52 -8.33 16.37
C LEU A 234 -14.03 -7.00 16.95
N THR A 235 -12.94 -6.47 16.40
CA THR A 235 -12.41 -5.15 16.77
C THR A 235 -13.44 -4.06 16.47
N GLY A 236 -14.07 -4.11 15.28
CA GLY A 236 -15.13 -3.16 14.93
C GLY A 236 -16.33 -3.23 15.85
N TRP A 237 -16.76 -4.44 16.25
CA TRP A 237 -17.83 -4.60 17.23
C TRP A 237 -17.47 -3.97 18.57
N ALA A 238 -16.28 -4.28 19.11
CA ALA A 238 -15.83 -3.74 20.38
C ALA A 238 -15.74 -2.21 20.36
N MET A 239 -15.23 -1.65 19.26
CA MET A 239 -15.11 -0.20 19.07
C MET A 239 -16.46 0.49 18.89
N SER A 240 -17.45 -0.18 18.28
CA SER A 240 -18.80 0.37 18.14
C SER A 240 -19.54 0.54 19.47
N ALA A 241 -19.09 -0.19 20.51
CA ALA A 241 -19.61 -0.16 21.87
C ALA A 241 -18.65 0.52 22.86
N HIS A 242 -17.58 1.16 22.37
CA HIS A 242 -16.61 1.84 23.21
C HIS A 242 -17.24 3.11 23.80
N PRO A 243 -17.25 3.27 25.15
CA PRO A 243 -17.88 4.42 25.79
C PRO A 243 -17.15 5.72 25.45
N GLN A 244 -17.90 6.79 25.25
CA GLN A 244 -17.39 8.12 24.92
C GLN A 244 -18.17 9.18 25.70
N ASP A 245 -17.50 10.26 26.11
CA ASP A 245 -18.12 11.33 26.91
C ASP A 245 -18.98 12.27 26.05
N LEU A 246 -18.56 12.51 24.81
CA LEU A 246 -19.27 13.36 23.85
C LEU A 246 -20.18 12.51 22.94
N MET A 247 -21.44 12.92 22.78
CA MET A 247 -22.38 12.25 21.88
C MET A 247 -21.89 12.20 20.43
N ILE A 248 -21.28 13.29 19.92
CA ILE A 248 -20.68 13.32 18.58
C ILE A 248 -19.53 12.32 18.45
N SER A 249 -18.74 12.14 19.52
CA SER A 249 -17.66 11.15 19.56
C SER A 249 -18.24 9.73 19.57
N ALA A 250 -19.26 9.47 20.38
CA ALA A 250 -19.95 8.19 20.44
C ALA A 250 -20.53 7.79 19.08
N MET A 251 -21.17 8.74 18.38
CA MET A 251 -21.70 8.51 17.03
C MET A 251 -20.58 8.22 16.01
N THR A 252 -19.48 8.97 16.07
CA THR A 252 -18.33 8.78 15.17
C THR A 252 -17.64 7.43 15.41
N HIS A 253 -17.39 7.06 16.67
CA HIS A 253 -16.83 5.76 17.05
C HIS A 253 -17.74 4.60 16.67
N LYS A 254 -19.07 4.77 16.80
CA LYS A 254 -20.05 3.78 16.37
C LYS A 254 -19.98 3.53 14.86
N ILE A 255 -19.89 4.59 14.06
CA ILE A 255 -19.72 4.47 12.61
C ILE A 255 -18.37 3.84 12.27
N PHE A 256 -17.27 4.27 12.89
CA PHE A 256 -15.96 3.62 12.77
C PHE A 256 -16.05 2.11 13.01
N GLY A 257 -16.68 1.70 14.11
CA GLY A 257 -16.88 0.29 14.44
C GLY A 257 -17.67 -0.46 13.39
N TYR A 258 -18.76 0.12 12.86
CA TYR A 258 -19.55 -0.48 11.78
C TYR A 258 -18.78 -0.57 10.46
N THR A 259 -18.01 0.45 10.10
CA THR A 259 -17.14 0.44 8.91
C THR A 259 -16.09 -0.67 9.03
N LEU A 260 -15.50 -0.83 10.21
CA LEU A 260 -14.48 -1.86 10.46
C LEU A 260 -15.09 -3.27 10.50
N MET A 261 -16.29 -3.43 11.08
CA MET A 261 -17.08 -4.66 10.99
C MET A 261 -17.36 -5.04 9.53
N ALA A 262 -17.78 -4.07 8.72
CA ALA A 262 -18.05 -4.28 7.31
C ALA A 262 -16.77 -4.64 6.54
N ALA A 263 -15.62 -4.03 6.85
CA ALA A 263 -14.33 -4.38 6.27
C ALA A 263 -13.98 -5.86 6.55
N GLY A 264 -14.10 -6.28 7.82
CA GLY A 264 -13.84 -7.66 8.22
C GLY A 264 -14.80 -8.66 7.57
N LEU A 265 -16.11 -8.37 7.58
CA LEU A 265 -17.13 -9.23 6.99
C LEU A 265 -16.95 -9.37 5.47
N THR A 266 -16.78 -8.26 4.76
CA THR A 266 -16.60 -8.27 3.30
C THR A 266 -15.30 -8.97 2.91
N ARG A 267 -14.25 -8.88 3.75
CA ARG A 267 -13.02 -9.65 3.54
C ARG A 267 -13.25 -11.16 3.68
N ILE A 268 -14.02 -11.60 4.68
CA ILE A 268 -14.40 -13.02 4.82
C ILE A 268 -15.21 -13.47 3.60
N ILE A 269 -16.16 -12.65 3.14
CA ILE A 269 -16.97 -12.95 1.95
C ILE A 269 -16.09 -13.06 0.70
N GLU A 270 -15.14 -12.13 0.53
CA GLU A 270 -14.19 -12.13 -0.58
C GLU A 270 -13.41 -13.45 -0.62
N ILE A 271 -12.81 -13.86 0.50
CA ILE A 271 -11.98 -15.06 0.57
C ILE A 271 -12.83 -16.32 0.31
N ALA A 272 -13.93 -16.48 1.04
CA ALA A 272 -14.70 -17.72 1.04
C ALA A 272 -15.57 -17.91 -0.22
N PHE A 273 -16.16 -16.83 -0.76
CA PHE A 273 -17.16 -16.94 -1.83
C PHE A 273 -16.68 -16.39 -3.18
N ILE A 274 -15.95 -15.28 -3.18
CA ILE A 274 -15.48 -14.66 -4.44
C ILE A 274 -14.24 -15.38 -4.95
N LEU A 275 -13.21 -15.50 -4.11
CA LEU A 275 -11.96 -16.16 -4.44
C LEU A 275 -12.01 -17.67 -4.23
N LYS A 276 -12.89 -18.16 -3.34
CA LYS A 276 -12.98 -19.58 -2.96
C LYS A 276 -11.61 -20.13 -2.54
N ASP A 277 -10.96 -19.38 -1.65
CA ASP A 277 -9.61 -19.63 -1.13
C ASP A 277 -8.47 -19.61 -2.17
N LYS A 278 -8.73 -19.16 -3.41
CA LYS A 278 -7.67 -18.92 -4.41
C LYS A 278 -6.91 -17.63 -4.11
N ASN A 279 -5.69 -17.52 -4.65
CA ASN A 279 -4.88 -16.32 -4.50
C ASN A 279 -5.48 -15.11 -5.24
N GLY A 280 -5.95 -15.31 -6.46
CA GLY A 280 -6.61 -14.30 -7.29
C GLY A 280 -7.61 -14.93 -8.26
N ILE A 281 -8.31 -14.09 -9.02
CA ILE A 281 -9.32 -14.53 -10.00
C ILE A 281 -8.64 -15.12 -11.24
N SER A 282 -7.69 -14.39 -11.80
CA SER A 282 -6.91 -14.82 -12.96
C SER A 282 -5.54 -15.36 -12.56
N GLU A 283 -4.98 -16.22 -13.40
CA GLU A 283 -3.65 -16.81 -13.15
C GLU A 283 -2.52 -15.79 -13.31
N ASP A 284 -2.67 -14.87 -14.26
CA ASP A 284 -1.76 -13.76 -14.51
C ASP A 284 -1.87 -12.61 -13.48
N GLY A 285 -2.91 -12.63 -12.64
CA GLY A 285 -3.17 -11.61 -11.62
C GLY A 285 -3.65 -10.26 -12.16
N THR A 286 -4.09 -10.17 -13.41
CA THR A 286 -4.55 -8.91 -14.04
C THR A 286 -6.03 -8.61 -13.83
N GLU A 287 -6.83 -9.60 -13.42
CA GLU A 287 -8.28 -9.43 -13.25
C GLU A 287 -8.68 -9.24 -11.80
N THR A 288 -9.58 -8.28 -11.58
CA THR A 288 -10.16 -7.96 -10.27
C THR A 288 -11.66 -7.80 -10.38
N HIS A 289 -12.41 -8.28 -9.39
CA HIS A 289 -13.82 -7.99 -9.27
C HIS A 289 -14.06 -6.75 -8.41
N SER A 290 -15.12 -5.99 -8.74
CA SER A 290 -15.53 -4.78 -8.00
C SER A 290 -15.66 -5.04 -6.48
N PHE A 291 -16.17 -6.22 -6.10
CA PHE A 291 -16.33 -6.59 -4.69
C PHE A 291 -15.02 -6.58 -3.91
N GLN A 292 -13.89 -6.92 -4.54
CA GLN A 292 -12.58 -6.99 -3.86
C GLN A 292 -12.06 -5.62 -3.40
N TYR A 293 -12.55 -4.53 -3.99
CA TYR A 293 -12.21 -3.17 -3.56
C TYR A 293 -12.94 -2.76 -2.28
N ILE A 294 -14.07 -3.40 -1.94
CA ILE A 294 -14.88 -3.06 -0.77
C ILE A 294 -14.10 -3.21 0.54
N PRO A 295 -13.53 -4.39 0.89
CA PRO A 295 -12.81 -4.54 2.15
C PRO A 295 -11.62 -3.57 2.25
N VAL A 296 -10.95 -3.34 1.12
CA VAL A 296 -9.79 -2.46 1.04
C VAL A 296 -10.20 -1.00 1.27
N PHE A 297 -11.21 -0.50 0.56
CA PHE A 297 -11.74 0.86 0.75
C PHE A 297 -12.24 1.10 2.18
N LEU A 298 -12.94 0.13 2.77
CA LEU A 298 -13.45 0.26 4.13
C LEU A 298 -12.32 0.37 5.17
N LEU A 299 -11.12 -0.16 4.90
CA LEU A 299 -9.95 0.08 5.75
C LEU A 299 -9.42 1.51 5.66
N TYR A 300 -9.41 2.11 4.45
CA TYR A 300 -9.11 3.55 4.32
C TYR A 300 -10.11 4.38 5.11
N ALA A 301 -11.41 4.12 4.94
CA ALA A 301 -12.47 4.83 5.64
C ALA A 301 -12.36 4.66 7.16
N SER A 302 -12.13 3.43 7.63
CA SER A 302 -11.96 3.14 9.06
C SER A 302 -10.77 3.91 9.64
N GLY A 303 -9.65 3.96 8.93
CA GLY A 303 -8.47 4.67 9.42
C GLY A 303 -8.68 6.18 9.52
N PHE A 304 -9.34 6.80 8.53
CA PHE A 304 -9.70 8.22 8.60
C PHE A 304 -10.74 8.53 9.68
N LEU A 305 -11.75 7.66 9.86
CA LEU A 305 -12.73 7.79 10.94
C LEU A 305 -12.07 7.72 12.31
N PHE A 306 -11.13 6.78 12.49
CA PHE A 306 -10.41 6.65 13.75
C PHE A 306 -9.49 7.84 14.01
N MET A 307 -8.74 8.32 13.02
CA MET A 307 -7.92 9.53 13.17
C MET A 307 -8.77 10.76 13.47
N GLY A 308 -9.95 10.85 12.86
CA GLY A 308 -10.87 11.97 13.04
C GLY A 308 -11.65 11.96 14.34
N ALA A 309 -11.48 10.97 15.22
CA ALA A 309 -12.27 10.82 16.44
C ALA A 309 -11.50 11.18 17.73
N THR A 310 -10.47 12.03 17.64
CA THR A 310 -9.77 12.51 18.85
C THR A 310 -10.68 13.37 19.73
N GLU A 311 -10.43 13.40 21.04
CA GLU A 311 -11.23 14.18 21.99
C GLU A 311 -11.31 15.67 21.60
N GLU A 312 -10.16 16.28 21.28
CA GLU A 312 -10.07 17.69 20.91
C GLU A 312 -10.77 17.99 19.57
N GLN A 313 -10.66 17.08 18.60
CA GLN A 313 -11.36 17.22 17.31
C GLN A 313 -12.87 17.05 17.48
N MET A 314 -13.31 16.12 18.33
CA MET A 314 -14.73 15.95 18.65
C MET A 314 -15.30 17.13 19.42
N ALA A 315 -14.52 17.75 20.31
CA ALA A 315 -14.92 18.99 20.98
C ALA A 315 -15.07 20.15 19.98
N LEU A 316 -14.13 20.29 19.03
CA LEU A 316 -14.21 21.28 17.95
C LEU A 316 -15.47 21.09 17.11
N VAL A 317 -15.77 19.85 16.69
CA VAL A 317 -16.96 19.54 15.88
C VAL A 317 -18.23 19.76 16.70
N ALA A 318 -18.27 19.37 17.98
CA ALA A 318 -19.41 19.60 18.87
C ALA A 318 -19.72 21.10 19.05
N GLY A 319 -18.70 21.95 19.06
CA GLY A 319 -18.83 23.40 19.12
C GLY A 319 -19.19 24.06 17.79
N SER A 320 -19.24 23.29 16.71
CA SER A 320 -19.58 23.77 15.36
C SER A 320 -21.04 23.50 15.01
N GLY A 321 -21.52 24.07 13.89
CA GLY A 321 -22.83 23.75 13.33
C GLY A 321 -22.89 22.45 12.52
N ILE A 322 -21.81 21.63 12.54
CA ILE A 322 -21.71 20.39 11.76
C ILE A 322 -22.26 19.22 12.58
N ASP A 323 -23.22 18.49 12.02
CA ASP A 323 -23.75 17.29 12.65
C ASP A 323 -22.87 16.05 12.39
N ALA A 324 -23.16 14.95 13.10
CA ALA A 324 -22.39 13.72 12.99
C ALA A 324 -22.39 13.13 11.57
N VAL A 325 -23.52 13.24 10.86
CA VAL A 325 -23.66 12.66 9.53
C VAL A 325 -22.82 13.43 8.52
N ALA A 326 -22.93 14.77 8.50
CA ALA A 326 -22.11 15.61 7.63
C ALA A 326 -20.62 15.41 7.93
N TYR A 327 -20.24 15.35 9.20
CA TYR A 327 -18.86 15.09 9.60
C TYR A 327 -18.35 13.74 9.06
N VAL A 328 -19.09 12.65 9.28
CA VAL A 328 -18.73 11.32 8.76
C VAL A 328 -18.61 11.31 7.24
N LEU A 329 -19.51 11.98 6.51
CA LEU A 329 -19.46 12.05 5.04
C LEU A 329 -18.23 12.83 4.54
N ILE A 330 -17.79 13.87 5.24
CA ILE A 330 -16.54 14.58 4.96
C ILE A 330 -15.36 13.61 5.12
N ILE A 331 -15.33 12.86 6.21
CA ILE A 331 -14.25 11.88 6.49
C ILE A 331 -14.21 10.77 5.43
N TYR A 332 -15.37 10.24 5.02
CA TYR A 332 -15.46 9.27 3.92
C TYR A 332 -14.98 9.86 2.59
N SER A 333 -15.23 11.14 2.34
CA SER A 333 -14.76 11.83 1.13
C SER A 333 -13.24 11.89 1.09
N LEU A 334 -12.58 12.17 2.22
CA LEU A 334 -11.11 12.11 2.33
C LEU A 334 -10.57 10.69 2.06
N ALA A 335 -11.26 9.67 2.57
CA ALA A 335 -10.92 8.28 2.29
C ALA A 335 -11.01 7.94 0.80
N PHE A 336 -12.05 8.39 0.10
CA PHE A 336 -12.17 8.23 -1.35
C PHE A 336 -11.06 8.93 -2.12
N LEU A 337 -10.68 10.15 -1.72
CA LEU A 337 -9.60 10.89 -2.38
C LEU A 337 -8.26 10.16 -2.24
N LEU A 338 -7.93 9.66 -1.05
CA LEU A 338 -6.70 8.89 -0.85
C LEU A 338 -6.74 7.55 -1.60
N PHE A 339 -7.88 6.84 -1.53
CA PHE A 339 -8.07 5.60 -2.27
C PHE A 339 -7.89 5.81 -3.78
N LEU A 340 -8.51 6.86 -4.34
CA LEU A 340 -8.33 7.23 -5.74
C LEU A 340 -6.87 7.53 -6.07
N PHE A 341 -6.19 8.33 -5.24
CA PHE A 341 -4.80 8.70 -5.46
C PHE A 341 -3.88 7.48 -5.47
N VAL A 342 -4.06 6.54 -4.54
CA VAL A 342 -3.28 5.29 -4.50
C VAL A 342 -3.55 4.44 -5.74
N ASN A 343 -4.81 4.31 -6.16
CA ASN A 343 -5.15 3.61 -7.40
C ASN A 343 -4.52 4.27 -8.64
N MET A 344 -4.45 5.60 -8.70
CA MET A 344 -3.77 6.32 -9.77
C MET A 344 -2.26 5.99 -9.80
N LEU A 345 -1.59 6.02 -8.64
CA LEU A 345 -0.18 5.66 -8.53
C LEU A 345 0.08 4.22 -8.98
N ILE A 346 -0.72 3.27 -8.51
CA ILE A 346 -0.61 1.86 -8.90
C ILE A 346 -0.92 1.68 -10.39
N SER A 347 -1.89 2.41 -10.94
CA SER A 347 -2.20 2.34 -12.37
C SER A 347 -1.05 2.87 -13.25
N VAL A 348 -0.38 3.94 -12.82
CA VAL A 348 0.83 4.42 -13.51
C VAL A 348 1.92 3.36 -13.47
N TYR A 349 2.15 2.72 -12.31
CA TYR A 349 3.09 1.61 -12.21
C TYR A 349 2.72 0.45 -13.13
N ASP A 350 1.51 -0.09 -12.99
CA ASP A 350 1.03 -1.30 -13.67
C ASP A 350 1.06 -1.15 -15.20
N ARG A 351 0.54 -0.04 -15.73
CA ARG A 351 0.50 0.21 -17.18
C ARG A 351 1.86 0.27 -17.82
N ASN A 352 2.89 0.70 -17.10
CA ASN A 352 4.25 0.80 -17.60
C ASN A 352 5.02 -0.51 -17.37
N ALA A 353 4.99 -1.03 -16.14
CA ALA A 353 5.69 -2.26 -15.78
C ALA A 353 5.15 -3.50 -16.53
N ASN A 354 3.86 -3.50 -16.87
CA ASN A 354 3.15 -4.63 -17.49
C ASN A 354 2.64 -4.32 -18.90
N ALA A 355 3.18 -3.30 -19.57
CA ALA A 355 2.71 -2.82 -20.87
C ALA A 355 2.58 -3.93 -21.92
N GLU A 356 3.59 -4.81 -22.05
CA GLU A 356 3.56 -5.90 -23.03
C GLU A 356 2.46 -6.93 -22.75
N LEU A 357 2.28 -7.29 -21.47
CA LEU A 357 1.25 -8.24 -21.03
C LEU A 357 -0.15 -7.68 -21.34
N LEU A 358 -0.37 -6.41 -20.97
CA LEU A 358 -1.64 -5.71 -21.20
C LEU A 358 -1.91 -5.49 -22.69
N ALA A 359 -0.88 -5.20 -23.48
CA ALA A 359 -0.97 -5.05 -24.94
C ALA A 359 -1.31 -6.38 -25.63
N LYS A 360 -0.73 -7.50 -25.19
CA LYS A 360 -1.07 -8.85 -25.70
C LYS A 360 -2.53 -9.19 -25.41
N LYS A 361 -3.00 -8.95 -24.19
CA LYS A 361 -4.39 -9.19 -23.78
C LYS A 361 -5.39 -8.32 -24.57
N SER A 362 -5.02 -7.08 -24.86
CA SER A 362 -5.84 -6.16 -25.66
C SER A 362 -5.78 -6.47 -27.17
N GLY A 363 -4.66 -6.98 -27.66
CA GLY A 363 -4.39 -7.29 -29.06
C GLY A 363 -4.93 -8.64 -29.55
N GLY A 364 -5.25 -9.57 -28.64
CA GLY A 364 -5.89 -10.85 -28.95
C GLY A 364 -7.29 -10.75 -29.57
N ASN A 365 -7.85 -9.54 -29.69
CA ASN A 365 -9.21 -9.31 -30.19
C ASN A 365 -9.29 -8.35 -31.39
N ARG A 366 -8.18 -8.02 -32.08
CA ARG A 366 -8.17 -7.20 -33.31
C ARG A 366 -7.12 -7.64 -34.34
N PRO A 367 -7.48 -7.77 -35.64
CA PRO A 367 -6.49 -8.03 -36.69
C PRO A 367 -5.51 -6.85 -36.80
N ARG A 368 -4.22 -7.15 -36.76
CA ARG A 368 -3.12 -6.17 -36.79
C ARG A 368 -3.08 -5.41 -38.13
N LEU A 369 -3.36 -4.11 -38.09
CA LEU A 369 -3.07 -3.14 -39.16
C LEU A 369 -2.15 -2.05 -38.58
N ASN A 370 -0.85 -2.35 -38.48
CA ASN A 370 0.29 -1.41 -38.57
C ASN A 370 1.53 -1.98 -37.84
N GLY A 371 2.43 -2.58 -38.61
CA GLY A 371 3.71 -3.11 -38.13
C GLY A 371 4.84 -2.09 -37.97
N HIS A 372 4.60 -0.79 -38.19
CA HIS A 372 5.65 0.23 -38.18
C HIS A 372 5.74 1.02 -36.85
N ALA A 373 4.67 1.16 -36.08
CA ALA A 373 4.71 1.90 -34.80
C ALA A 373 5.40 1.11 -33.66
N VAL A 374 5.34 -0.22 -33.70
CA VAL A 374 5.92 -1.12 -32.68
C VAL A 374 7.46 -1.18 -32.78
N ALA A 375 8.01 -0.90 -33.96
CA ALA A 375 9.46 -0.90 -34.18
C ALA A 375 10.11 0.36 -33.58
N ASP A 376 9.50 1.53 -33.77
CA ASP A 376 9.98 2.79 -33.17
C ASP A 376 9.86 2.79 -31.64
N GLU A 377 8.76 2.27 -31.08
CA GLU A 377 8.65 2.11 -29.61
C GLU A 377 9.69 1.14 -29.04
N ARG A 378 10.02 0.05 -29.75
CA ARG A 378 11.08 -0.88 -29.34
C ARG A 378 12.47 -0.24 -29.41
N GLN A 379 12.75 0.51 -30.46
CA GLN A 379 14.07 1.11 -30.66
C GLN A 379 14.31 2.28 -29.70
N VAL A 380 13.26 3.02 -29.34
CA VAL A 380 13.30 4.01 -28.24
C VAL A 380 13.47 3.31 -26.90
N ARG A 381 12.76 2.19 -26.66
CA ARG A 381 12.88 1.42 -25.42
C ARG A 381 14.26 0.78 -25.23
N ASP A 382 14.89 0.27 -26.29
CA ASP A 382 16.24 -0.31 -26.23
C ASP A 382 17.30 0.78 -26.01
N ALA A 383 17.08 2.00 -26.51
CA ALA A 383 17.90 3.16 -26.18
C ALA A 383 17.65 3.67 -24.74
N GLU A 384 16.41 3.59 -24.25
CA GLU A 384 16.03 3.93 -22.87
C GLU A 384 16.57 2.90 -21.85
N GLU A 385 16.59 1.60 -22.18
CA GLU A 385 17.18 0.55 -21.35
C GLU A 385 18.69 0.77 -21.19
N PHE A 386 19.38 1.21 -22.26
CA PHE A 386 20.82 1.52 -22.22
C PHE A 386 21.18 2.75 -21.35
N GLU A 387 20.31 3.75 -21.22
CA GLU A 387 20.53 4.90 -20.32
C GLU A 387 20.23 4.57 -18.84
N LEU A 388 19.54 3.46 -18.56
CA LEU A 388 18.95 3.13 -17.27
C LEU A 388 19.35 1.73 -16.73
N ASP A 389 20.15 0.98 -17.49
CA ASP A 389 20.75 -0.32 -17.13
C ASP A 389 21.69 -0.18 -15.91
N GLY A 390 22.15 1.06 -15.65
CA GLY A 390 22.98 1.39 -14.50
C GLY A 390 22.25 1.47 -13.15
N LEU A 391 20.92 1.26 -13.06
CA LEU A 391 20.12 1.56 -11.85
C LEU A 391 19.48 0.36 -11.15
N MET A 392 19.69 -0.87 -11.62
CA MET A 392 19.07 -2.06 -11.02
C MET A 392 19.73 -2.50 -9.71
N THR A 393 18.90 -2.89 -8.74
CA THR A 393 19.30 -3.86 -7.71
C THR A 393 19.06 -5.26 -8.26
N ASP A 394 20.02 -6.18 -8.07
CA ASP A 394 19.99 -7.54 -8.63
C ASP A 394 18.65 -8.27 -8.41
N ASP A 395 17.94 -7.98 -7.31
CA ASP A 395 16.62 -8.54 -6.99
C ASP A 395 15.48 -8.14 -7.97
N GLU A 396 15.48 -6.89 -8.48
CA GLU A 396 14.44 -6.40 -9.40
C GLU A 396 14.70 -6.90 -10.84
N ASP A 397 15.98 -7.09 -11.21
CA ASP A 397 16.38 -7.72 -12.48
C ASP A 397 15.99 -9.19 -12.53
N GLU A 398 16.23 -9.91 -11.42
CA GLU A 398 15.74 -11.27 -11.24
C GLU A 398 14.22 -11.33 -11.27
N GLU A 399 13.51 -10.35 -10.70
CA GLU A 399 12.05 -10.31 -10.73
C GLU A 399 11.50 -10.18 -12.17
N HIS A 400 12.06 -9.26 -12.96
CA HIS A 400 11.70 -9.05 -14.36
C HIS A 400 12.13 -10.23 -15.25
N ALA A 401 13.32 -10.80 -15.03
CA ALA A 401 13.82 -11.97 -15.77
C ALA A 401 13.03 -13.26 -15.44
N ALA A 402 12.75 -13.52 -14.16
CA ALA A 402 11.96 -14.66 -13.72
C ALA A 402 10.50 -14.54 -14.14
N ARG A 403 9.93 -13.33 -14.19
CA ARG A 403 8.60 -13.09 -14.75
C ARG A 403 8.54 -13.37 -16.24
N ARG A 404 9.55 -12.90 -17.00
CA ARG A 404 9.70 -13.24 -18.42
C ARG A 404 9.84 -14.74 -18.65
N LYS A 405 10.53 -15.45 -17.76
CA LYS A 405 10.69 -16.91 -17.81
C LYS A 405 9.38 -17.67 -17.56
N LEU A 406 8.65 -17.34 -16.48
CA LEU A 406 7.35 -17.95 -16.17
C LEU A 406 6.34 -17.75 -17.31
N LEU A 407 6.29 -16.55 -17.89
CA LEU A 407 5.42 -16.26 -19.04
C LEU A 407 5.86 -17.00 -20.31
N ARG A 408 7.14 -17.34 -20.47
CA ARG A 408 7.65 -18.10 -21.60
C ARG A 408 7.33 -19.59 -21.47
N ASP A 409 7.37 -20.12 -20.25
CA ASP A 409 7.07 -21.52 -19.98
C ASP A 409 5.56 -21.80 -20.17
N ASP A 410 4.66 -20.88 -19.78
CA ASP A 410 3.21 -20.98 -20.07
C ASP A 410 2.91 -20.94 -21.58
N LEU A 411 3.62 -20.12 -22.35
CA LEU A 411 3.46 -20.03 -23.81
C LEU A 411 3.98 -21.28 -24.55
N GLY A 412 4.91 -22.03 -23.95
CA GLY A 412 5.43 -23.28 -24.50
C GLY A 412 4.45 -24.45 -24.36
N GLU A 413 3.55 -24.41 -23.37
CA GLU A 413 2.50 -25.41 -23.20
C GLU A 413 1.29 -25.16 -24.11
N GLU A 414 0.93 -23.91 -24.39
CA GLU A 414 -0.15 -23.58 -25.33
C GLU A 414 0.18 -23.91 -26.79
N GLU A 415 1.45 -23.83 -27.22
CA GLU A 415 1.88 -24.20 -28.58
C GLU A 415 1.95 -25.73 -28.81
N MET A 416 2.09 -26.54 -27.75
CA MET A 416 2.12 -28.01 -27.85
C MET A 416 0.75 -28.70 -27.71
N GLY A 417 -0.32 -27.95 -27.38
CA GLY A 417 -1.66 -28.49 -27.14
C GLY A 417 -2.53 -28.74 -28.38
N LEU A 418 -2.08 -28.41 -29.59
CA LEU A 418 -2.90 -28.43 -30.82
C LEU A 418 -2.37 -29.36 -31.94
N MET A 419 -1.85 -30.54 -31.60
CA MET A 419 -1.74 -31.64 -32.57
C MET A 419 -2.72 -32.76 -32.22
N SER A 420 -3.94 -32.65 -32.76
CA SER A 420 -4.91 -33.75 -32.80
C SER A 420 -4.49 -34.75 -33.89
N PRO A 421 -4.35 -36.07 -33.62
CA PRO A 421 -4.09 -37.04 -34.67
C PRO A 421 -5.38 -37.33 -35.43
N SER A 422 -5.48 -36.87 -36.68
CA SER A 422 -6.53 -37.28 -37.60
C SER A 422 -6.09 -38.52 -38.38
N THR A 423 -6.75 -39.66 -38.19
CA THR A 423 -6.72 -40.76 -39.17
C THR A 423 -8.10 -41.39 -39.31
N VAL A 424 -8.83 -40.96 -40.34
CA VAL A 424 -9.96 -41.68 -40.94
C VAL A 424 -9.49 -42.19 -42.31
N GLY A 425 -9.60 -43.50 -42.53
CA GLY A 425 -8.97 -44.23 -43.64
C GLY A 425 -9.73 -44.29 -44.95
N ARG A 426 -9.13 -44.99 -45.93
CA ARG A 426 -9.81 -45.92 -46.86
C ARG A 426 -8.83 -46.71 -47.75
N ASN A 427 -9.00 -48.04 -47.71
CA ASN A 427 -8.87 -49.08 -48.74
C ASN A 427 -8.05 -48.89 -50.03
N SER A 428 -7.24 -49.91 -50.31
CA SER A 428 -7.25 -50.62 -51.60
C SER A 428 -6.82 -52.10 -51.44
N ASP A 429 -7.77 -53.01 -51.48
CA ASP A 429 -7.86 -54.19 -52.37
C ASP A 429 -6.57 -54.89 -52.87
N ARG A 430 -6.43 -56.18 -52.51
CA ARG A 430 -6.47 -57.40 -53.37
C ARG A 430 -5.37 -58.48 -53.13
N VAL A 431 -5.89 -59.69 -52.86
CA VAL A 431 -5.54 -61.03 -53.41
C VAL A 431 -4.33 -61.79 -52.83
N ALA A 432 -4.64 -62.78 -51.98
CA ALA A 432 -4.40 -64.25 -52.06
C ALA A 432 -3.13 -64.80 -52.80
N PRO A 433 -2.65 -66.03 -52.54
CA PRO A 433 -3.36 -67.21 -51.99
C PRO A 433 -3.08 -67.56 -50.52
#